data_AF-A0A2Z7A5N9-F1
#
_entry.id   AF-A0A2Z7A5N9-F1
#
_cell.length_a   1.000
_cell.length_b   1.000
_cell.length_c   1.000
_cell.angle_alpha   90.00
_cell.angle_beta   90.00
_cell.angle_gamma   90.00
#
_symmetry.space_group_name_H-M   'P 1'
#
loop_
_entity.id
_entity.type
_entity.pdbx_description
1 polymer ?
#
loop_
_entity_poly.entity_id
_entity_poly.type
_entity_poly.pdbx_seq_one_letter_code
_entity_poly.pdbx_strand_id
1 'polypeptide(L)'
;MLNRDPAKVIYISGHALESCLQRENCVPVKEWQGEADDTVLLDLIPFFEYVAKHRPADIRTVLASYEGRDIAKELNTKGHYILLQPTYTEVK
;
A
#
# COMPACT_ATOMS: atom_id res chain seq x y z
N MET A 1 -14.84 12.19 -9.08
CA MET A 1 -14.49 10.78 -8.86
C MET A 1 -13.84 10.25 -10.12
N LEU A 2 -12.74 9.49 -10.01
CA LEU A 2 -12.15 8.80 -11.15
C LEU A 2 -13.19 7.78 -11.63
N ASN A 3 -13.54 7.78 -12.92
CA ASN A 3 -14.48 6.81 -13.50
C ASN A 3 -13.84 5.42 -13.58
N ARG A 4 -13.55 4.84 -12.41
CA ARG A 4 -12.77 3.62 -12.15
C ARG A 4 -13.36 2.93 -10.92
N ASP A 5 -13.23 1.61 -10.89
CA ASP A 5 -13.64 0.79 -9.76
C ASP A 5 -12.76 1.08 -8.52
N PRO A 6 -13.31 1.62 -7.42
CA PRO A 6 -12.55 1.91 -6.22
C PRO A 6 -11.87 0.68 -5.61
N ALA A 7 -12.39 -0.53 -5.83
CA ALA A 7 -11.76 -1.77 -5.35
C ALA A 7 -10.41 -2.05 -6.03
N LYS A 8 -10.06 -1.31 -7.08
CA LYS A 8 -8.82 -1.48 -7.89
C LYS A 8 -8.01 -0.19 -8.01
N VAL A 9 -8.29 0.82 -7.20
CA VAL A 9 -7.61 2.12 -7.23
C VAL A 9 -6.78 2.28 -5.97
N ILE A 10 -5.54 2.75 -6.12
CA ILE A 10 -4.69 3.18 -5.01
C ILE A 10 -4.32 4.63 -5.26
N TYR A 11 -4.43 5.46 -4.23
CA TYR A 11 -4.05 6.87 -4.26
C TYR A 11 -2.82 7.09 -3.37
N ILE A 12 -1.72 7.53 -3.97
CA ILE A 12 -0.44 7.77 -3.27
C ILE A 12 -0.20 9.28 -3.25
N SER A 13 0.01 9.85 -2.07
CA SER A 13 0.26 11.28 -1.92
C SER A 13 0.90 11.61 -0.57
N GLY A 14 1.71 12.67 -0.54
CA GLY A 14 2.20 13.30 0.70
C GLY A 14 1.09 13.78 1.62
N HIS A 15 -0.05 14.13 1.02
CA HIS A 15 -1.23 14.70 1.68
C HIS A 15 -2.48 13.84 1.49
N ALA A 16 -2.29 12.53 1.36
CA ALA A 16 -3.37 11.62 0.94
C ALA A 16 -4.59 11.69 1.88
N LEU A 17 -4.34 11.86 3.17
CA LEU A 17 -5.36 11.88 4.20
C LEU A 17 -6.14 13.21 4.25
N GLU A 18 -5.49 14.35 3.96
CA GLU A 18 -6.19 15.65 3.92
C GLU A 18 -6.95 15.87 2.61
N SER A 19 -6.45 15.32 1.51
CA SER A 19 -6.94 15.65 0.16
C SER A 19 -7.93 14.63 -0.43
N CYS A 20 -8.02 13.42 0.13
CA CYS A 20 -8.80 12.34 -0.47
C CYS A 20 -10.09 12.04 0.31
N LEU A 21 -11.21 11.96 -0.43
CA LEU A 21 -12.51 11.55 0.10
C LEU A 21 -12.62 10.04 0.37
N GLN A 22 -11.72 9.24 -0.22
CA GLN A 22 -11.68 7.77 -0.11
C GLN A 22 -10.39 7.37 0.63
N ARG A 23 -10.37 7.61 1.95
CA ARG A 23 -9.19 7.37 2.79
C ARG A 23 -8.76 5.91 2.79
N GLU A 24 -9.71 4.99 2.62
CA GLU A 24 -9.48 3.56 2.50
C GLU A 24 -8.71 3.13 1.24
N ASN A 25 -8.60 4.03 0.25
CA ASN A 25 -7.79 3.84 -0.95
C ASN A 25 -6.43 4.54 -0.89
N CYS A 26 -6.13 5.22 0.22
CA CYS A 26 -4.94 6.06 0.34
C CYS A 26 -3.74 5.30 0.89
N VAL A 27 -2.60 5.53 0.25
CA VAL A 27 -1.26 5.20 0.76
C VAL A 27 -0.55 6.53 1.02
N PRO A 28 -0.59 7.05 2.26
CA PRO A 28 0.15 8.25 2.59
C PRO A 28 1.65 7.98 2.51
N VAL A 29 2.40 8.90 1.92
CA VAL A 29 3.87 8.89 1.91
C VAL A 29 4.38 10.15 2.58
N LYS A 30 5.63 10.17 3.04
CA LYS A 30 6.24 11.41 3.52
C LYS A 30 6.39 12.38 2.35
N GLU A 31 6.14 13.68 2.58
CA GLU A 31 6.52 14.72 1.63
C GLU A 31 8.04 14.71 1.41
N TRP A 32 8.44 14.70 0.14
CA TRP A 32 9.84 14.79 -0.24
C TRP A 32 10.31 16.25 -0.20
N GLN A 33 11.43 16.52 0.48
CA GLN A 33 11.99 17.86 0.65
C GLN A 33 13.33 18.04 -0.09
N GLY A 34 13.69 17.10 -0.98
CA GLY A 34 14.94 17.15 -1.75
C GLY A 34 16.05 16.26 -1.19
N GLU A 35 15.75 15.37 -0.25
CA GLU A 35 16.71 14.42 0.30
C GLU A 35 17.12 13.41 -0.78
N ALA A 36 18.41 13.38 -1.11
CA ALA A 36 18.95 12.52 -2.18
C ALA A 36 18.91 11.01 -1.82
N ASP A 37 18.91 10.71 -0.52
CA ASP A 37 18.89 9.35 0.01
C ASP A 37 17.46 8.87 0.33
N ASP A 38 16.42 9.62 -0.05
CA ASP A 38 15.03 9.20 0.14
C ASP A 38 14.68 8.05 -0.83
N THR A 39 14.34 6.90 -0.26
CA THR A 39 13.98 5.69 -1.00
C THR A 39 12.52 5.30 -0.86
N VAL A 40 11.65 6.14 -0.27
CA VAL A 40 10.28 5.75 0.10
C VAL A 40 9.50 5.18 -1.09
N LEU A 41 9.64 5.77 -2.28
CA LEU A 41 8.97 5.26 -3.50
C LEU A 41 9.55 3.92 -3.98
N LEU A 42 10.86 3.71 -3.82
CA LEU A 42 11.50 2.44 -4.13
C LEU A 42 11.07 1.35 -3.14
N ASP A 43 10.96 1.71 -1.87
CA ASP A 43 10.55 0.82 -0.79
C ASP A 43 9.08 0.38 -0.90
N LEU A 44 8.27 1.08 -1.71
CA LEU A 44 6.90 0.67 -2.05
C LEU A 44 6.81 -0.31 -3.23
N ILE A 45 7.90 -0.52 -4.00
CA ILE A 45 7.88 -1.45 -5.15
C ILE A 45 7.40 -2.86 -4.74
N PRO A 46 7.90 -3.49 -3.65
CA PRO A 46 7.47 -4.82 -3.24
C PRO A 46 5.96 -4.92 -2.97
N PHE A 47 5.36 -3.85 -2.45
CA PHE A 47 3.92 -3.76 -2.22
C PHE A 47 3.15 -3.82 -3.54
N PHE A 48 3.54 -2.99 -4.51
CA PHE A 48 2.85 -2.95 -5.79
C PHE A 48 3.05 -4.23 -6.60
N GLU A 49 4.22 -4.85 -6.52
CA GLU A 49 4.46 -6.18 -7.10
C GLU A 49 3.52 -7.23 -6.48
N TYR A 50 3.37 -7.23 -5.15
CA TYR A 50 2.43 -8.12 -4.46
C TYR A 50 1.00 -7.91 -4.96
N VAL A 51 0.53 -6.66 -5.03
CA VAL A 51 -0.84 -6.33 -5.50
C VAL A 51 -1.03 -6.75 -6.96
N ALA A 52 -0.07 -6.46 -7.83
CA ALA A 52 -0.14 -6.80 -9.25
C ALA A 52 -0.15 -8.32 -9.49
N LYS A 53 0.61 -9.08 -8.68
CA LYS A 53 0.71 -10.53 -8.77
C LYS A 53 -0.53 -11.24 -8.23
N HIS A 54 -1.00 -10.85 -7.05
CA HIS A 54 -2.09 -11.57 -6.36
C HIS A 54 -3.48 -11.05 -6.75
N ARG A 55 -3.58 -9.84 -7.30
CA ARG A 55 -4.82 -9.23 -7.79
C ARG A 55 -5.97 -9.38 -6.80
N PRO A 56 -5.86 -8.78 -5.60
CA PRO A 56 -6.90 -8.87 -4.60
C PRO A 56 -8.24 -8.43 -5.19
N ALA A 57 -9.32 -9.10 -4.80
CA ALA A 57 -10.67 -8.73 -5.24
C ALA A 57 -11.04 -7.31 -4.81
N ASP A 58 -10.55 -6.89 -3.64
CA ASP A 58 -10.66 -5.53 -3.14
C ASP A 58 -9.33 -5.09 -2.51
N ILE A 59 -8.72 -4.05 -3.07
CA ILE A 59 -7.46 -3.49 -2.58
C ILE A 59 -7.60 -2.88 -1.18
N ARG A 60 -8.78 -2.40 -0.82
CA ARG A 60 -9.03 -1.71 0.45
C ARG A 60 -8.86 -2.65 1.64
N THR A 61 -9.18 -3.93 1.48
CA THR A 61 -8.94 -4.96 2.50
C THR A 61 -7.45 -5.16 2.76
N VAL A 62 -6.64 -5.13 1.70
CA VAL A 62 -5.17 -5.21 1.83
C VAL A 62 -4.65 -3.95 2.52
N LEU A 63 -5.09 -2.76 2.10
CA LEU A 63 -4.66 -1.49 2.71
C LEU A 63 -5.06 -1.38 4.19
N ALA A 64 -6.28 -1.80 4.54
CA ALA A 64 -6.74 -1.85 5.93
C ALA A 64 -5.85 -2.76 6.80
N SER A 65 -5.30 -3.84 6.23
CA SER A 65 -4.33 -4.67 6.94
C SER A 65 -2.99 -3.97 7.22
N TYR A 66 -2.74 -2.77 6.70
CA TYR A 66 -1.57 -1.95 7.04
C TYR A 66 -1.96 -0.64 7.74
N GLU A 67 -3.21 -0.48 8.18
CA GLU A 67 -3.65 0.74 8.85
C GLU A 67 -2.81 1.01 10.12
N GLY A 68 -2.34 2.26 10.25
CA GLY A 68 -1.44 2.68 11.33
C GLY A 68 0.00 2.15 11.21
N ARG A 69 0.35 1.47 10.11
CA ARG A 69 1.70 0.96 9.82
C ARG A 69 2.28 1.62 8.58
N ASP A 70 3.60 1.67 8.52
CA ASP A 70 4.33 2.06 7.32
C ASP A 70 4.47 0.84 6.40
N ILE A 71 3.74 0.86 5.28
CA ILE A 71 3.70 -0.23 4.29
C ILE A 71 5.10 -0.56 3.76
N ALA A 72 5.86 0.47 3.39
CA ALA A 72 7.21 0.34 2.85
C ALA A 72 8.13 -0.34 3.88
N LYS A 73 8.09 0.13 5.13
CA LYS A 73 8.89 -0.44 6.22
C LYS A 73 8.49 -1.87 6.56
N GLU A 74 7.20 -2.19 6.62
CA GLU A 74 6.70 -3.53 6.96
C GLU A 74 7.15 -4.58 5.94
N LEU A 75 7.12 -4.24 4.64
CA LEU A 75 7.53 -5.15 3.56
C LEU A 75 9.05 -5.33 3.48
N ASN A 76 9.81 -4.26 3.72
CA ASN A 76 11.27 -4.33 3.79
C ASN A 76 11.76 -5.09 5.03
N THR A 77 11.13 -4.88 6.19
CA THR A 77 11.54 -5.50 7.47
C THR A 77 11.18 -6.98 7.53
N LYS A 78 10.01 -7.36 6.99
CA LYS A 78 9.59 -8.78 6.97
C LYS A 78 10.33 -9.60 5.92
N GLY A 79 11.20 -8.98 5.11
CA GLY A 79 11.81 -9.61 3.95
C GLY A 79 10.75 -10.01 2.93
N HIS A 80 11.11 -9.98 1.66
CA HIS A 80 10.28 -10.44 0.53
C HIS A 80 9.67 -11.86 0.69
N TYR A 81 10.00 -12.60 1.75
CA TYR A 81 9.72 -14.02 1.92
C TYR A 81 8.58 -14.36 2.90
N ILE A 82 8.20 -13.49 3.86
CA ILE A 82 7.20 -13.86 4.89
C ILE A 82 5.76 -13.50 4.46
N LEU A 83 5.57 -12.46 3.64
CA LEU A 83 4.25 -12.03 3.15
C LEU A 83 3.80 -12.74 1.85
N LEU A 84 4.65 -13.61 1.29
CA LEU A 84 4.32 -14.51 0.19
C LEU A 84 3.83 -15.89 0.66
N GLN A 85 3.69 -16.13 1.97
CA GLN A 85 3.13 -17.38 2.47
C GLN A 85 1.59 -17.37 2.42
N PRO A 86 0.95 -18.44 1.89
CA PRO A 86 -0.49 -18.54 1.73
C PRO A 86 -1.19 -18.91 3.06
N THR A 87 -0.91 -18.19 4.14
CA THR A 87 -1.46 -18.51 5.48
C THR A 87 -2.38 -17.42 6.05
N TYR A 88 -3.10 -16.71 5.18
CA TYR A 88 -4.26 -15.89 5.55
C TYR A 88 -5.48 -16.20 4.67
N THR A 89 -5.66 -17.47 4.30
CA THR A 89 -6.90 -17.99 3.65
C THR A 89 -7.70 -18.90 4.57
N GLU A 90 -7.50 -18.85 5.88
CA GLU A 90 -8.41 -19.50 6.84
C GLU A 90 -8.55 -18.65 8.12
N VAL A 91 -9.44 -17.69 8.06
CA VAL A 91 -10.28 -17.37 9.23
C VAL A 91 -11.69 -17.78 8.84
N LYS A 92 -12.22 -18.72 9.64
CA LYS A 92 -13.55 -19.31 9.55
C LYS A 92 -14.67 -18.30 9.35
#